data_AF-A0AA40VRD2-F1
#
_entry.id   AF-A0AA40VRD2-F1
#
_cell.length_a   1.000
_cell.length_b   1.000
_cell.length_c   1.000
_cell.angle_alpha   90.00
_cell.angle_beta   90.00
_cell.angle_gamma   90.00
#
_symmetry.space_group_name_H-M   'P 1'
#
loop_
_entity.id
_entity.type
_entity.pdbx_description
1 polymer ?
#
loop_
_entity_poly.entity_id
_entity_poly.type
_entity_poly.pdbx_seq_one_letter_code
_entity_poly.pdbx_strand_id
1 'polypeptide(L)' 'MVKIDGVYDIFITSDKNLKYQQNLTGKSIAIIELPTNRLKILATIIGKILTEVESVSLGMYVQISL' A
#
# COMPACT_ATOMS: atom_id res chain seq x y z
N MET A 1 -18.58 -16.74 9.12
CA MET A 1 -17.52 -15.71 9.01
C MET A 1 -16.22 -16.43 8.66
N VAL A 2 -15.73 -16.26 7.43
CA VAL A 2 -14.47 -16.88 6.99
C VAL A 2 -13.33 -16.06 7.63
N LYS A 3 -12.59 -16.67 8.55
CA LYS A 3 -11.32 -16.14 9.03
C LYS A 3 -10.28 -16.36 7.93
N ILE A 4 -9.65 -15.29 7.50
CA ILE A 4 -8.52 -15.33 6.59
C ILE A 4 -7.29 -15.39 7.51
N ASP A 5 -6.71 -16.58 7.70
CA ASP A 5 -5.52 -16.82 8.55
C ASP A 5 -4.23 -16.37 7.83
N GLY A 6 -4.19 -15.11 7.39
CA GLY A 6 -3.02 -14.50 6.75
C GLY A 6 -2.46 -13.38 7.62
N VAL A 7 -1.21 -13.52 8.05
CA VAL A 7 -0.41 -12.39 8.55
C VAL A 7 0.15 -11.69 7.31
N TYR A 8 -0.18 -10.41 7.15
CA TYR A 8 0.28 -9.60 6.02
C TYR A 8 1.14 -8.46 6.53
N ASP A 9 2.31 -8.29 5.91
CA ASP A 9 3.24 -7.21 6.25
C ASP A 9 2.99 -5.93 5.45
N ILE A 10 2.43 -6.05 4.24
CA ILE A 10 2.22 -4.93 3.32
C ILE A 10 0.79 -4.95 2.77
N PHE A 11 0.12 -3.79 2.84
CA PHE A 11 -1.16 -3.52 2.24
C PHE A 11 -1.00 -2.51 1.09
N ILE A 12 -1.27 -2.95 -0.14
CA ILE A 12 -1.18 -2.12 -1.33
C ILE A 12 -2.60 -1.74 -1.78
N THR A 13 -2.87 -0.46 -1.96
CA THR A 13 -4.20 0.04 -2.34
C THR A 13 -4.11 1.27 -3.24
N SER A 14 -5.14 1.54 -4.03
CA SER A 14 -5.30 2.80 -4.76
C SER A 14 -6.31 3.75 -4.09
N ASP A 15 -6.80 3.39 -2.89
CA ASP A 15 -7.76 4.20 -2.15
C ASP A 15 -7.09 5.47 -1.57
N LYS A 16 -7.49 6.62 -2.10
CA LYS A 16 -6.96 7.94 -1.73
C LYS A 16 -7.50 8.49 -0.42
N ASN A 17 -8.54 7.88 0.14
CA ASN A 17 -9.15 8.33 1.39
C ASN A 17 -8.43 7.77 2.62
N LEU A 18 -7.56 6.78 2.43
CA LEU A 18 -6.93 6.06 3.53
C LEU A 18 -6.03 6.98 4.37
N LYS A 19 -5.27 7.89 3.75
CA LYS A 19 -4.42 8.88 4.45
C LYS A 19 -5.17 9.78 5.44
N TYR A 20 -6.49 9.94 5.29
CA TYR A 20 -7.30 10.77 6.18
C TYR A 20 -7.85 9.99 7.38
N GLN A 21 -7.63 8.67 7.43
CA GLN A 21 -8.04 7.85 8.56
C GLN A 21 -7.05 7.97 9.71
N GLN A 22 -7.50 8.55 10.82
CA GLN A 22 -6.74 8.61 12.08
C GLN A 22 -6.50 7.22 12.69
N ASN A 23 -7.18 6.17 12.22
CA ASN A 23 -7.02 4.80 12.71
C ASN A 23 -5.78 4.06 12.13
N LEU A 24 -4.92 4.77 11.40
CA LEU A 24 -3.67 4.21 10.87
C LEU A 24 -2.52 4.27 11.88
N THR A 25 -2.57 5.20 12.85
CA THR A 25 -1.59 5.28 13.94
C THR A 25 -1.72 4.05 14.84
N GLY A 26 -0.70 3.21 14.85
CA GLY A 26 -0.65 1.96 15.64
C GLY A 26 -0.88 0.67 14.85
N LYS A 27 -1.07 0.74 13.53
CA LYS A 27 -1.04 -0.47 12.69
C LYS A 27 0.40 -0.90 12.42
N SER A 28 0.68 -2.20 12.60
CA SER A 28 1.97 -2.79 12.25
C SER A 28 2.13 -3.05 10.75
N ILE A 29 1.04 -2.98 9.96
CA ILE A 29 1.12 -3.23 8.51
C ILE A 29 1.68 -2.00 7.78
N ALA A 30 2.60 -2.22 6.85
CA ALA A 30 3.04 -1.20 5.91
C ALA A 30 1.95 -0.93 4.88
N ILE A 31 1.78 0.32 4.45
CA ILE A 31 0.75 0.72 3.50
C ILE A 31 1.40 1.43 2.32
N ILE A 32 1.11 0.94 1.12
CA ILE A 32 1.52 1.57 -0.14
C ILE A 32 0.27 2.05 -0.88
N GLU A 33 0.15 3.36 -1.03
CA GLU A 33 -0.92 4.00 -1.79
C GLU A 33 -0.48 4.24 -3.25
N LEU A 34 -1.07 3.52 -4.18
CA LEU A 34 -0.86 3.63 -5.61
C LEU A 34 -1.51 4.92 -6.18
N PRO A 35 -0.96 5.51 -7.25
CA PRO A 35 -1.50 6.73 -7.84
C PRO A 35 -2.87 6.53 -8.50
N THR A 36 -3.18 5.31 -8.94
CA THR A 36 -4.40 4.96 -9.69
C THR A 36 -4.71 3.46 -9.57
N ASN A 37 -5.94 3.04 -9.87
CA ASN A 37 -6.33 1.64 -10.00
C ASN A 37 -6.25 1.10 -11.44
N ARG A 38 -5.80 1.93 -12.39
CA ARG A 38 -5.69 1.56 -13.81
C ARG A 38 -4.43 0.73 -14.04
N LEU A 39 -4.59 -0.57 -14.25
CA LEU A 39 -3.49 -1.52 -14.49
C LEU A 39 -2.53 -1.08 -15.61
N LYS A 40 -3.04 -0.50 -16.71
CA LYS A 40 -2.20 -0.01 -17.81
C LYS A 40 -1.21 1.07 -17.36
N ILE A 41 -1.61 1.92 -16.43
CA ILE A 41 -0.75 2.99 -15.89
C ILE A 41 0.19 2.38 -14.83
N LEU A 42 -0.31 1.49 -13.98
CA LEU A 42 0.54 0.82 -12.98
C LEU A 42 1.67 0.00 -13.64
N ALA A 43 1.40 -0.62 -14.78
CA ALA A 43 2.40 -1.34 -15.55
C ALA A 43 3.58 -0.44 -16.00
N THR A 44 3.33 0.86 -16.27
CA THR A 44 4.42 1.77 -16.67
C THR A 44 5.31 2.19 -15.49
N ILE A 45 4.85 2.00 -14.26
CA ILE A 45 5.57 2.36 -13.02
C ILE A 45 5.87 1.16 -12.14
N ILE A 46 5.77 -0.07 -12.67
CA ILE A 46 5.91 -1.29 -11.88
C ILE A 46 7.27 -1.38 -11.15
N GLY A 47 8.34 -0.85 -11.76
CA GLY A 47 9.65 -0.75 -11.13
C GLY A 47 9.64 0.11 -9.87
N LYS A 48 8.97 1.27 -9.89
CA LYS A 48 8.80 2.12 -8.69
C LYS A 48 8.04 1.36 -7.61
N ILE A 49 6.95 0.67 -7.98
CA ILE A 49 6.14 -0.11 -7.03
C ILE A 49 7.00 -1.21 -6.36
N LEU A 50 7.82 -1.93 -7.14
CA LEU A 50 8.71 -2.96 -6.60
C LEU A 50 9.73 -2.40 -5.62
N THR A 51 10.37 -1.28 -5.95
CA THR A 51 11.33 -0.62 -5.06
C THR A 51 10.71 -0.21 -3.72
N GLU A 52 9.48 0.32 -3.74
CA GLU A 52 8.79 0.65 -2.49
C GLU A 52 8.41 -0.61 -1.71
N VAL A 53 7.97 -1.68 -2.38
CA VAL A 53 7.66 -2.96 -1.72
C VAL A 53 8.89 -3.55 -1.02
N GLU A 54 10.06 -3.46 -1.64
CA GLU A 54 11.31 -4.01 -1.10
C GLU A 54 11.91 -3.17 0.03
N SER A 55 11.59 -1.87 0.10
CA SER A 55 12.17 -0.94 1.07
C SER A 55 11.23 -0.54 2.20
N VAL A 56 9.93 -0.79 2.07
CA VAL A 56 8.94 -0.38 3.07
C VAL A 56 9.09 -1.20 4.36
N SER A 57 9.03 -0.50 5.48
CA SER A 57 9.06 -1.09 6.83
C SER A 57 7.65 -1.10 7.42
N LEU A 58 7.43 -2.03 8.34
CA LEU A 58 6.17 -2.16 9.08
C LEU A 58 5.71 -0.84 9.68
N GLY A 59 4.41 -0.55 9.55
CA GLY A 59 3.79 0.68 10.03
C GLY A 59 4.08 1.95 9.21
N MET A 60 4.89 1.86 8.14
CA MET A 60 5.09 2.99 7.24
C MET A 60 3.91 3.19 6.29
N TYR A 61 3.69 4.46 5.92
CA TYR A 61 2.76 4.86 4.87
C TYR A 61 3.52 5.51 3.73
N VAL A 62 3.45 4.91 2.54
CA VAL A 62 4.14 5.38 1.33
C VAL A 62 3.10 5.71 0.26
N GLN A 63 3.25 6.86 -0.38
CA GLN A 63 2.42 7.25 -1.52
C GLN A 63 3.26 7.27 -2.80
N ILE A 64 2.86 6.44 -3.77
CA ILE A 64 3.50 6.40 -5.08
C ILE A 64 2.84 7.43 -6.00
N SER A 65 3.69 8.25 -6.62
CA SER A 65 3.30 9.24 -7.62
C SER A 65 3.70 8.76 -9.03
N LEU A 66 2.98 9.23 -10.05
CA LEU A 66 3.28 8.93 -11.46
C LEU A 66 4.66 9.47 -11.85
#